data_AF-L7UNA4-F1
#
_entry.id   AF-L7UNA4-F1
#
_cell.length_a   1.000
_cell.length_b   1.000
_cell.length_c   1.000
_cell.angle_alpha   90.00
_cell.angle_beta   90.00
_cell.angle_gamma   90.00
#
_symmetry.space_group_name_H-M   'P 1'
#
loop_
_entity.id
_entity.type
_entity.pdbx_description
1 polymer ?
#
loop_
_entity_poly.entity_id
_entity_poly.type
_entity_poly.pdbx_seq_one_letter_code
_entity_poly.pdbx_strand_id
1 'polypeptide(L)'
;HWKHGGIVGVKGYGGGVIGRYSDRPDLFPGVEHFHTMRVNHPTGWFYTTKTLRALCDVWDKHGSGLTNMHGSTGDIILLGTKTENLQPCFDDLSNAGFDLGGSGSALRTPSACVGPARCEWACIDSLDICYNLTMHFQDQIHRPMFPYKFKIKTSACANDCVAAIARADLSIIGTWKGKIQIDQKEVQTCAKSGLDIREEVVDLCPTKCMKWDEKAQTLTLEDADCNRCMHCIDLMPKALRQGKEKGATLLIGGKA
;
A
#
# COMPACT_ATOMS: atom_id res chain seq x y z
N HIS A 1 -0.16 28.87 7.38
CA HIS A 1 -0.03 30.14 6.65
C HIS A 1 0.20 29.85 5.18
N TRP A 2 -0.87 29.42 4.50
CA TRP A 2 -0.83 29.02 3.09
C TRP A 2 -2.13 29.49 2.43
N LYS A 3 -2.05 30.03 1.21
CA LYS A 3 -3.22 30.39 0.40
C LYS A 3 -4.03 29.15 0.00
N HIS A 4 -5.26 29.38 -0.43
CA HIS A 4 -6.12 28.35 -1.00
C HIS A 4 -5.60 27.87 -2.36
N GLY A 5 -5.35 26.56 -2.46
CA GLY A 5 -5.04 25.87 -3.72
C GLY A 5 -3.78 26.36 -4.46
N GLY A 6 -3.76 26.03 -5.75
CA GLY A 6 -2.70 26.36 -6.71
C GLY A 6 -2.69 25.35 -7.86
N ILE A 7 -2.86 25.82 -9.10
CA ILE A 7 -2.84 24.99 -10.31
C ILE A 7 -1.49 25.18 -11.01
N VAL A 8 -0.66 24.14 -10.97
CA VAL A 8 0.66 24.06 -11.59
C VAL A 8 0.90 22.60 -11.98
N GLY A 9 1.80 22.34 -12.91
CA GLY A 9 2.08 20.98 -13.37
C GLY A 9 3.21 20.94 -14.39
N VAL A 10 3.35 19.80 -15.05
CA VAL A 10 4.33 19.55 -16.11
C VAL A 10 3.63 19.32 -17.44
N LYS A 11 4.32 19.54 -18.55
CA LYS A 11 3.73 19.39 -19.88
C LYS A 11 3.29 17.94 -20.10
N GLY A 12 2.09 17.77 -20.66
CA GLY A 12 1.52 16.46 -20.99
C GLY A 12 0.73 15.78 -19.87
N TYR A 13 0.92 16.17 -18.61
CA TYR A 13 0.20 15.62 -17.45
C TYR A 13 -0.73 16.67 -16.82
N GLY A 14 -1.94 16.24 -16.47
CA GLY A 14 -2.94 17.06 -15.77
C GLY A 14 -2.90 16.91 -14.24
N GLY A 15 -1.94 16.15 -13.70
CA GLY A 15 -1.78 15.90 -12.27
C GLY A 15 -0.33 15.59 -11.89
N GLY A 16 -0.10 15.27 -10.61
CA GLY A 16 1.21 14.91 -10.05
C GLY A 16 1.88 16.01 -9.24
N VAL A 17 1.46 17.28 -9.41
CA VAL A 17 1.99 18.42 -8.64
C VAL A 17 0.86 19.09 -7.86
N ILE A 18 1.11 19.39 -6.58
CA ILE A 18 0.19 20.16 -5.73
C ILE A 18 0.74 21.57 -5.57
N GLY A 19 0.11 22.53 -6.22
CA GLY A 19 0.44 23.94 -6.08
C GLY A 19 0.14 24.46 -4.68
N ARG A 20 1.05 25.27 -4.16
CA ARG A 20 0.94 25.90 -2.84
C ARG A 20 1.75 27.19 -2.80
N TYR A 21 1.14 28.21 -2.21
CA TYR A 21 1.70 29.55 -2.10
C TYR A 21 1.55 30.09 -0.68
N SER A 22 2.58 30.72 -0.13
CA SER A 22 2.51 31.38 1.17
C SER A 22 1.48 32.52 1.15
N ASP A 23 0.74 32.70 2.24
CA ASP A 23 -0.12 33.87 2.44
C ASP A 23 0.66 35.11 2.94
N ARG A 24 1.94 34.93 3.31
CA ARG A 24 2.88 35.97 3.77
C ARG A 24 4.22 35.91 3.02
N PRO A 25 4.24 36.12 1.69
CA PRO A 25 5.48 36.12 0.92
C PRO A 25 6.40 37.30 1.28
N ASP A 26 5.85 38.37 1.85
CA ASP A 26 6.59 39.52 2.39
C ASP A 26 7.51 39.12 3.56
N LEU A 27 7.04 38.24 4.44
CA LEU A 27 7.82 37.75 5.57
C LEU A 27 8.67 36.52 5.22
N PHE A 28 8.17 35.67 4.33
CA PHE A 28 8.78 34.38 4.00
C PHE A 28 8.96 34.21 2.48
N PRO A 29 9.80 35.04 1.83
CA PRO A 29 9.96 35.01 0.38
C PRO A 29 10.51 33.67 -0.15
N GLY A 30 11.28 32.94 0.67
CA GLY A 30 11.82 31.63 0.31
C GLY A 30 10.76 30.53 0.09
N VAL A 31 9.53 30.75 0.58
CA VAL A 31 8.39 29.82 0.43
C VAL A 31 7.19 30.50 -0.23
N GLU A 32 7.41 31.59 -0.98
CA GLU A 32 6.36 32.20 -1.81
C GLU A 32 5.70 31.14 -2.69
N HIS A 33 6.52 30.32 -3.37
CA HIS A 33 6.11 29.06 -3.98
C HIS A 33 6.67 27.90 -3.15
N PHE A 34 5.82 26.91 -2.86
CA PHE A 34 6.24 25.72 -2.12
C PHE A 34 5.50 24.48 -2.60
N HIS A 35 5.61 24.24 -3.91
CA HIS A 35 4.86 23.19 -4.60
C HIS A 35 5.37 21.81 -4.22
N THR A 36 4.48 20.84 -4.17
CA THR A 36 4.81 19.45 -3.86
C THR A 36 4.75 18.60 -5.13
N MET A 37 5.82 17.88 -5.45
CA MET A 37 5.81 16.88 -6.52
C MET A 37 5.61 15.49 -5.91
N ARG A 38 4.62 14.77 -6.43
CA ARG A 38 4.38 13.37 -6.07
C ARG A 38 5.13 12.49 -7.04
N VAL A 39 6.05 11.69 -6.54
CA VAL A 39 6.86 10.78 -7.34
C VAL A 39 6.40 9.36 -7.08
N ASN A 40 6.14 8.61 -8.14
CA ASN A 40 5.68 7.25 -8.06
C ASN A 40 6.74 6.37 -7.38
N HIS A 41 6.30 5.46 -6.52
CA HIS A 41 7.18 4.62 -5.71
C HIS A 41 7.27 3.20 -6.30
N PRO A 42 8.39 2.50 -6.14
CA PRO A 42 8.44 1.07 -6.40
C PRO A 42 7.46 0.32 -5.49
N THR A 43 6.82 -0.72 -6.03
CA THR A 43 5.83 -1.52 -5.29
C THR A 43 6.45 -2.14 -4.04
N GLY A 44 5.73 -2.09 -2.92
CA GLY A 44 6.24 -2.55 -1.62
C GLY A 44 7.32 -1.66 -0.99
N TRP A 45 7.61 -0.48 -1.56
CA TRP A 45 8.58 0.49 -1.04
C TRP A 45 10.01 -0.08 -0.89
N PHE A 46 10.41 -0.98 -1.78
CA PHE A 46 11.79 -1.49 -1.82
C PHE A 46 12.70 -0.52 -2.59
N TYR A 47 13.82 -0.17 -1.98
CA TYR A 47 14.80 0.74 -2.57
C TYR A 47 16.21 0.18 -2.46
N THR A 48 17.06 0.54 -3.42
CA THR A 48 18.51 0.50 -3.24
C THR A 48 19.00 1.88 -2.79
N THR A 49 20.12 1.94 -2.09
CA THR A 49 20.74 3.22 -1.73
C THR A 49 21.16 4.03 -2.95
N LYS A 50 21.47 3.37 -4.09
CA LYS A 50 21.79 4.05 -5.35
C LYS A 50 20.59 4.83 -5.86
N THR A 51 19.41 4.20 -5.90
CA THR A 51 18.16 4.81 -6.34
C THR A 51 17.75 5.99 -5.44
N LEU A 52 17.88 5.85 -4.12
CA LEU A 52 17.56 6.94 -3.19
C LEU A 52 18.55 8.11 -3.29
N ARG A 53 19.84 7.85 -3.48
CA ARG A 53 20.83 8.94 -3.69
C ARG A 53 20.55 9.70 -4.97
N ALA A 54 20.25 9.02 -6.08
CA ALA A 54 19.88 9.69 -7.32
C ALA A 54 18.63 10.58 -7.15
N LEU A 55 17.61 10.11 -6.41
CA LEU A 55 16.45 10.92 -6.06
C LEU A 55 16.82 12.16 -5.23
N CYS A 56 17.70 12.01 -4.23
CA CYS A 56 18.21 13.13 -3.45
C CYS A 56 18.98 14.13 -4.31
N ASP A 57 19.86 13.67 -5.19
CA ASP A 57 20.66 14.54 -6.08
C ASP A 57 19.75 15.40 -6.99
N VAL A 58 18.68 14.79 -7.53
CA VAL A 58 17.67 15.52 -8.31
C VAL A 58 16.91 16.52 -7.43
N TRP A 59 16.53 16.14 -6.22
CA TRP A 59 15.75 17.01 -5.36
C TRP A 59 16.55 18.16 -4.74
N ASP A 60 17.81 17.95 -4.39
CA ASP A 60 18.71 18.99 -3.89
C ASP A 60 19.00 20.03 -4.98
N LYS A 61 19.04 19.61 -6.25
CA LYS A 61 19.20 20.51 -7.41
C LYS A 61 17.98 21.39 -7.65
N HIS A 62 16.77 20.84 -7.51
CA HIS A 62 15.55 21.51 -7.99
C HIS A 62 14.59 21.97 -6.90
N GLY A 63 14.76 21.52 -5.66
CA GLY A 63 13.79 21.67 -4.58
C GLY A 63 14.41 22.15 -3.28
N SER A 64 13.68 21.90 -2.20
CA SER A 64 14.03 22.33 -0.85
C SER A 64 14.97 21.38 -0.11
N GLY A 65 15.22 20.17 -0.64
CA GLY A 65 15.83 19.06 0.10
C GLY A 65 14.88 18.36 1.10
N LEU A 66 13.67 18.88 1.33
CA LEU A 66 12.70 18.29 2.27
C LEU A 66 11.81 17.26 1.58
N THR A 67 11.51 16.17 2.28
CA THR A 67 10.66 15.09 1.75
C THR A 67 9.66 14.56 2.78
N ASN A 68 8.63 13.86 2.31
CA ASN A 68 7.95 12.85 3.11
C ASN A 68 8.14 11.47 2.48
N MET A 69 8.66 10.54 3.27
CA MET A 69 8.87 9.14 2.90
C MET A 69 7.98 8.29 3.80
N HIS A 70 6.70 8.08 3.46
CA HIS A 70 6.01 8.35 2.18
C HIS A 70 4.70 9.11 2.39
N GLY A 71 4.08 9.56 1.31
CA GLY A 71 2.70 10.03 1.32
C GLY A 71 1.72 8.88 1.62
N SER A 72 0.58 9.19 2.24
CA SER A 72 -0.39 8.17 2.67
C SER A 72 -0.92 7.29 1.54
N THR A 73 -0.98 7.78 0.29
CA THR A 73 -1.38 6.96 -0.87
C THR A 73 -0.28 5.98 -1.29
N GLY A 74 0.99 6.38 -1.13
CA GLY A 74 2.18 5.58 -1.42
C GLY A 74 3.34 6.39 -1.99
N ASP A 75 3.04 7.49 -2.69
CA ASP A 75 4.02 8.35 -3.38
C ASP A 75 5.18 8.80 -2.48
N ILE A 76 6.36 8.91 -3.08
CA ILE A 76 7.43 9.76 -2.55
C ILE A 76 6.98 11.21 -2.67
N ILE A 77 7.17 12.00 -1.61
CA ILE A 77 6.75 13.40 -1.58
C ILE A 77 7.98 14.29 -1.59
N LEU A 78 8.20 15.01 -2.69
CA LEU A 78 9.21 16.05 -2.80
C LEU A 78 8.57 17.39 -2.41
N LEU A 79 8.94 17.90 -1.23
CA LEU A 79 8.18 18.92 -0.52
C LEU A 79 8.78 20.31 -0.68
N GLY A 80 8.28 21.07 -1.65
CA GLY A 80 8.62 22.49 -1.80
C GLY A 80 9.59 22.75 -2.93
N THR A 81 9.06 23.28 -4.02
CA THR A 81 9.83 23.88 -5.12
C THR A 81 9.03 25.02 -5.76
N LYS A 82 9.66 25.72 -6.70
CA LYS A 82 9.07 26.81 -7.48
C LYS A 82 8.50 26.32 -8.80
N THR A 83 7.65 27.12 -9.43
CA THR A 83 6.99 26.75 -10.69
C THR A 83 8.00 26.49 -11.80
N GLU A 84 9.02 27.34 -11.93
CA GLU A 84 10.05 27.23 -12.96
C GLU A 84 10.87 25.92 -12.89
N ASN A 85 10.92 25.29 -11.72
CA ASN A 85 11.69 24.06 -11.49
C ASN A 85 10.89 22.78 -11.76
N LEU A 86 9.56 22.87 -11.95
CA LEU A 86 8.71 21.68 -12.07
C LEU A 86 9.07 20.81 -13.28
N GLN A 87 9.17 21.42 -14.46
CA GLN A 87 9.51 20.69 -15.68
C GLN A 87 10.96 20.17 -15.67
N PRO A 88 11.99 20.99 -15.36
CA PRO A 88 13.36 20.49 -15.25
C PRO A 88 13.53 19.37 -14.22
N CYS A 89 12.84 19.45 -13.08
CA CYS A 89 12.86 18.39 -12.07
C CYS A 89 12.23 17.10 -12.61
N PHE A 90 11.09 17.20 -13.29
CA PHE A 90 10.44 16.04 -13.89
C PHE A 90 11.30 15.37 -14.98
N ASP A 91 11.98 16.16 -15.81
CA ASP A 91 12.88 15.64 -16.84
C ASP A 91 14.05 14.86 -16.19
N ASP A 92 14.65 15.42 -15.13
CA ASP A 92 15.73 14.76 -14.39
C ASP A 92 15.26 13.52 -13.59
N LEU A 93 14.05 13.56 -13.01
CA LEU A 93 13.42 12.39 -12.37
C LEU A 93 13.19 11.26 -13.39
N SER A 94 12.69 11.61 -14.58
CA SER A 94 12.47 10.67 -15.68
C SER A 94 13.79 10.02 -16.13
N ASN A 95 14.86 10.81 -16.25
CA ASN A 95 16.20 10.31 -16.54
C ASN A 95 16.74 9.39 -15.42
N ALA A 96 16.34 9.62 -14.16
CA ALA A 96 16.66 8.78 -13.02
C ALA A 96 15.76 7.54 -12.88
N GLY A 97 14.80 7.33 -13.79
CA GLY A 97 13.90 6.17 -13.82
C GLY A 97 12.65 6.31 -12.95
N PHE A 98 12.30 7.53 -12.56
CA PHE A 98 11.07 7.82 -11.83
C PHE A 98 10.05 8.54 -12.72
N ASP A 99 8.77 8.26 -12.50
CA ASP A 99 7.67 9.05 -13.05
C ASP A 99 6.86 9.71 -11.91
N LEU A 100 6.00 10.67 -12.24
CA LEU A 100 5.10 11.28 -11.27
C LEU A 100 3.97 10.33 -10.87
N GLY A 101 3.52 10.51 -9.64
CA GLY A 101 2.30 9.90 -9.11
C GLY A 101 1.03 10.67 -9.51
N GLY A 102 -0.12 10.17 -9.08
CA GLY A 102 -1.43 10.73 -9.43
C GLY A 102 -1.97 11.79 -8.47
N SER A 103 -2.65 12.81 -9.01
CA SER A 103 -3.48 13.77 -8.26
C SER A 103 -4.68 14.25 -9.09
N GLY A 104 -5.62 14.98 -8.47
CA GLY A 104 -6.83 15.43 -9.16
C GLY A 104 -7.91 14.35 -9.31
N SER A 105 -8.82 14.54 -10.26
CA SER A 105 -9.91 13.60 -10.58
C SER A 105 -9.42 12.52 -11.57
N ALA A 106 -8.50 11.70 -11.08
CA ALA A 106 -7.74 10.70 -11.82
C ALA A 106 -7.62 9.42 -10.98
N LEU A 107 -7.10 8.35 -11.60
CA LEU A 107 -6.53 7.25 -10.84
C LEU A 107 -5.36 7.79 -10.03
N ARG A 108 -5.35 7.53 -8.72
CA ARG A 108 -4.22 7.84 -7.85
C ARG A 108 -3.27 6.66 -7.86
N THR A 109 -2.02 6.93 -7.51
CA THR A 109 -0.95 5.94 -7.44
C THR A 109 -1.39 4.69 -6.67
N PRO A 110 -1.48 3.51 -7.33
CA PRO A 110 -1.75 2.26 -6.63
C PRO A 110 -0.66 1.95 -5.60
N SER A 111 -1.03 1.26 -4.52
CA SER A 111 -0.05 0.76 -3.55
C SER A 111 -0.42 -0.63 -3.04
N ALA A 112 0.59 -1.38 -2.60
CA ALA A 112 0.43 -2.74 -2.14
C ALA A 112 1.23 -3.03 -0.88
N CYS A 113 0.76 -3.99 -0.09
CA CYS A 113 1.55 -4.55 0.99
C CYS A 113 2.79 -5.29 0.45
N VAL A 114 3.72 -5.67 1.35
CA VAL A 114 4.97 -6.36 1.01
C VAL A 114 4.76 -7.68 0.26
N GLY A 115 3.59 -8.31 0.42
CA GLY A 115 3.20 -9.50 -0.34
C GLY A 115 4.22 -10.64 -0.26
N PRO A 116 4.43 -11.38 -1.36
CA PRO A 116 5.30 -12.56 -1.36
C PRO A 116 6.78 -12.24 -1.18
N ALA A 117 7.20 -10.96 -1.26
CA ALA A 117 8.61 -10.62 -1.05
C ALA A 117 9.09 -10.94 0.37
N ARG A 118 8.21 -10.87 1.37
CA ARG A 118 8.58 -11.13 2.77
C ARG A 118 7.44 -11.57 3.69
N CYS A 119 6.29 -11.96 3.15
CA CYS A 119 5.16 -12.44 3.95
C CYS A 119 4.72 -13.81 3.44
N GLU A 120 4.80 -14.80 4.32
CA GLU A 120 4.39 -16.17 4.04
C GLU A 120 2.87 -16.35 3.99
N TRP A 121 2.11 -15.32 4.38
CA TRP A 121 0.65 -15.30 4.31
C TRP A 121 0.11 -14.80 2.97
N ALA A 122 0.97 -14.43 2.02
CA ALA A 122 0.55 -13.89 0.75
C ALA A 122 -0.26 -14.93 -0.06
N CYS A 123 -1.53 -14.61 -0.32
CA CYS A 123 -2.40 -15.36 -1.22
C CYS A 123 -2.19 -14.96 -2.68
N ILE A 124 -1.78 -13.72 -2.93
CA ILE A 124 -1.56 -13.17 -4.27
C ILE A 124 -0.22 -12.44 -4.31
N ASP A 125 0.35 -12.30 -5.50
CA ASP A 125 1.48 -11.40 -5.72
C ASP A 125 0.99 -9.95 -5.75
N SER A 126 0.88 -9.34 -4.57
CA SER A 126 0.40 -7.97 -4.45
C SER A 126 1.33 -6.96 -5.11
N LEU A 127 2.62 -7.26 -5.21
CA LEU A 127 3.62 -6.37 -5.80
C LEU A 127 3.48 -6.35 -7.32
N ASP A 128 3.38 -7.51 -7.94
CA ASP A 128 3.19 -7.66 -9.39
C ASP A 128 1.85 -7.08 -9.84
N ILE A 129 0.75 -7.36 -9.12
CA ILE A 129 -0.57 -6.78 -9.41
C ILE A 129 -0.51 -5.25 -9.36
N CYS A 130 0.10 -4.69 -8.31
CA CYS A 130 0.21 -3.24 -8.15
C CYS A 130 1.02 -2.62 -9.29
N TYR A 131 2.13 -3.25 -9.68
CA TYR A 131 2.99 -2.76 -10.75
C TYR A 131 2.26 -2.79 -12.10
N ASN A 132 1.66 -3.93 -12.46
CA ASN A 132 0.95 -4.09 -13.73
C ASN A 132 -0.23 -3.13 -13.85
N LEU A 133 -1.02 -2.93 -12.79
CA LEU A 133 -2.11 -1.94 -12.80
C LEU A 133 -1.60 -0.51 -12.94
N THR A 134 -0.48 -0.20 -12.27
CA THR A 134 0.16 1.12 -12.39
C THR A 134 0.61 1.38 -13.82
N MET A 135 1.27 0.40 -14.45
CA MET A 135 1.77 0.53 -15.83
C MET A 135 0.65 0.51 -16.87
N HIS A 136 -0.38 -0.30 -16.67
CA HIS A 136 -1.50 -0.41 -17.60
C HIS A 136 -2.34 0.87 -17.65
N PHE A 137 -2.54 1.53 -16.50
CA PHE A 137 -3.40 2.70 -16.37
C PHE A 137 -2.65 4.04 -16.26
N GLN A 138 -1.45 4.14 -16.86
CA GLN A 138 -0.64 5.39 -16.84
C GLN A 138 -1.44 6.60 -17.31
N ASP A 139 -2.21 6.47 -18.39
CA ASP A 139 -3.03 7.56 -18.92
C ASP A 139 -4.05 8.06 -17.88
N GLN A 140 -4.74 7.14 -17.19
CA GLN A 140 -5.73 7.48 -16.17
C GLN A 140 -5.09 8.02 -14.88
N ILE A 141 -3.80 7.76 -14.64
CA ILE A 141 -3.04 8.34 -13.53
C ILE A 141 -2.65 9.79 -13.85
N HIS A 142 -2.15 10.03 -15.05
CA HIS A 142 -1.54 11.30 -15.42
C HIS A 142 -2.50 12.30 -16.05
N ARG A 143 -3.60 11.85 -16.66
CA ARG A 143 -4.58 12.68 -17.37
C ARG A 143 -5.95 12.54 -16.71
N PRO A 144 -6.30 13.44 -15.76
CA PRO A 144 -7.58 13.40 -15.07
C PRO A 144 -8.77 13.48 -16.03
N MET A 145 -9.50 12.37 -16.18
CA MET A 145 -10.71 12.27 -17.01
C MET A 145 -11.92 11.72 -16.24
N PHE A 146 -11.75 11.41 -14.96
CA PHE A 146 -12.81 10.84 -14.13
C PHE A 146 -13.65 11.92 -13.46
N PRO A 147 -14.89 11.60 -13.05
CA PRO A 147 -15.70 12.54 -12.26
C PRO A 147 -15.03 12.94 -10.94
N TYR A 148 -14.28 12.01 -10.32
CA TYR A 148 -13.49 12.30 -9.12
C TYR A 148 -12.28 11.37 -9.01
N LYS A 149 -11.56 11.44 -7.89
CA LYS A 149 -10.41 10.56 -7.62
C LYS A 149 -10.85 9.10 -7.52
N PHE A 150 -10.00 8.20 -8.00
CA PHE A 150 -10.15 6.75 -7.81
C PHE A 150 -8.83 6.18 -7.29
N LYS A 151 -8.88 5.22 -6.37
CA LYS A 151 -7.69 4.59 -5.76
C LYS A 151 -7.81 3.08 -5.83
N ILE A 152 -6.68 2.44 -6.10
CA ILE A 152 -6.54 0.98 -6.02
C ILE A 152 -5.52 0.65 -4.95
N LYS A 153 -5.83 -0.31 -4.09
CA LYS A 153 -4.87 -0.88 -3.14
C LYS A 153 -4.96 -2.39 -3.08
N THR A 154 -3.81 -3.03 -2.94
CA THR A 154 -3.69 -4.49 -2.96
C THR A 154 -3.06 -5.03 -1.69
N SER A 155 -3.84 -5.78 -0.92
CA SER A 155 -3.37 -6.52 0.26
C SER A 155 -3.34 -8.01 -0.05
N ALA A 156 -2.26 -8.70 0.33
CA ALA A 156 -2.08 -10.10 -0.03
C ALA A 156 -2.87 -11.08 0.86
N CYS A 157 -3.47 -10.62 1.96
CA CYS A 157 -4.37 -11.39 2.82
C CYS A 157 -5.32 -10.46 3.59
N ALA A 158 -6.24 -11.04 4.39
CA ALA A 158 -7.27 -10.30 5.12
C ALA A 158 -6.74 -9.43 6.29
N ASN A 159 -5.47 -9.56 6.69
CA ASN A 159 -4.84 -8.62 7.64
C ASN A 159 -4.71 -7.20 7.06
N ASP A 160 -4.86 -7.07 5.75
CA ASP A 160 -4.99 -5.80 5.04
C ASP A 160 -3.91 -4.76 5.40
N CYS A 161 -2.62 -5.14 5.34
CA CYS A 161 -1.53 -4.29 5.83
C CYS A 161 -1.35 -2.95 5.09
N VAL A 162 -1.92 -2.76 3.88
CA VAL A 162 -1.94 -1.45 3.20
C VAL A 162 -3.23 -0.65 3.46
N ALA A 163 -4.12 -1.20 4.30
CA ALA A 163 -5.44 -0.71 4.64
C ALA A 163 -6.24 -0.37 3.37
N ALA A 164 -6.33 -1.33 2.46
CA ALA A 164 -7.03 -1.21 1.20
C ALA A 164 -8.51 -0.91 1.47
N ILE A 165 -9.19 -1.72 2.29
CA ILE A 165 -10.64 -1.66 2.49
C ILE A 165 -11.14 -0.28 2.92
N ALA A 166 -10.34 0.43 3.73
CA ALA A 166 -10.70 1.73 4.27
C ALA A 166 -10.23 2.91 3.39
N ARG A 167 -9.25 2.71 2.51
CA ARG A 167 -8.49 3.83 1.89
C ARG A 167 -8.42 3.76 0.37
N ALA A 168 -9.10 2.81 -0.26
CA ALA A 168 -9.19 2.66 -1.70
C ALA A 168 -10.62 2.44 -2.19
N ASP A 169 -10.92 3.06 -3.33
CA ASP A 169 -12.20 2.90 -4.04
C ASP A 169 -12.35 1.48 -4.58
N LEU A 170 -11.24 0.84 -4.99
CA LEU A 170 -11.14 -0.58 -5.31
C LEU A 170 -10.05 -1.23 -4.44
N SER A 171 -10.49 -2.15 -3.57
CA SER A 171 -9.63 -2.94 -2.70
C SER A 171 -9.50 -4.35 -3.25
N ILE A 172 -8.27 -4.81 -3.44
CA ILE A 172 -7.94 -6.18 -3.84
C ILE A 172 -7.34 -6.87 -2.64
N ILE A 173 -8.07 -7.80 -2.01
CA ILE A 173 -7.64 -8.46 -0.77
C ILE A 173 -7.52 -9.95 -1.01
N GLY A 174 -6.29 -10.46 -0.89
CA GLY A 174 -5.98 -11.88 -1.08
C GLY A 174 -6.74 -12.78 -0.12
N THR A 175 -7.17 -13.94 -0.62
CA THR A 175 -7.87 -14.97 0.15
C THR A 175 -7.61 -16.35 -0.48
N TRP A 176 -8.23 -17.38 0.08
CA TRP A 176 -8.17 -18.73 -0.45
C TRP A 176 -9.55 -19.40 -0.42
N LYS A 177 -9.66 -20.48 -1.19
CA LYS A 177 -10.76 -21.44 -1.14
C LYS A 177 -10.24 -22.79 -0.65
N GLY A 178 -11.13 -23.56 -0.05
CA GLY A 178 -10.82 -24.86 0.53
C GLY A 178 -10.15 -24.74 1.89
N LYS A 179 -9.40 -25.79 2.25
CA LYS A 179 -9.03 -26.05 3.64
C LYS A 179 -7.80 -25.28 4.11
N ILE A 180 -7.81 -24.84 5.37
CA ILE A 180 -6.58 -24.42 6.05
C ILE A 180 -5.63 -25.62 6.15
N GLN A 181 -4.35 -25.39 5.91
CA GLN A 181 -3.32 -26.42 6.06
C GLN A 181 -2.88 -26.44 7.52
N ILE A 182 -2.94 -27.61 8.16
CA ILE A 182 -2.63 -27.79 9.59
C ILE A 182 -1.48 -28.78 9.74
N ASP A 183 -0.38 -28.36 10.36
CA ASP A 183 0.66 -29.24 10.88
C ASP A 183 0.43 -29.48 12.37
N GLN A 184 -0.11 -30.66 12.71
CA GLN A 184 -0.43 -31.02 14.10
C GLN A 184 0.81 -31.06 15.01
N LYS A 185 2.01 -31.34 14.48
CA LYS A 185 3.23 -31.34 15.29
C LYS A 185 3.62 -29.93 15.70
N GLU A 186 3.47 -28.97 14.80
CA GLU A 186 3.69 -27.56 15.11
C GLU A 186 2.58 -27.01 16.02
N VAL A 187 1.32 -27.44 15.87
CA VAL A 187 0.24 -27.11 16.82
C VAL A 187 0.62 -27.56 18.24
N GLN A 188 1.08 -28.80 18.41
CA GLN A 188 1.55 -29.31 19.71
C GLN A 188 2.75 -28.52 20.25
N THR A 189 3.63 -28.05 19.36
CA THR A 189 4.78 -27.23 19.73
C THR A 189 4.32 -25.85 20.23
N CYS A 190 3.32 -25.24 19.60
CA CYS A 190 2.69 -24.01 20.09
C CYS A 190 2.09 -24.19 21.50
N ALA A 191 1.32 -25.25 21.73
CA ALA A 191 0.76 -25.55 23.06
C ALA A 191 1.84 -25.71 24.13
N LYS A 192 2.91 -26.48 23.82
CA LYS A 192 4.04 -26.69 24.74
C LYS A 192 4.86 -25.42 25.00
N SER A 193 4.83 -24.47 24.07
CA SER A 193 5.53 -23.19 24.20
C SER A 193 4.73 -22.16 25.00
N GLY A 194 3.55 -22.53 25.51
CA GLY A 194 2.75 -21.71 26.43
C GLY A 194 1.55 -20.99 25.79
N LEU A 195 1.25 -21.22 24.52
CA LEU A 195 0.03 -20.68 23.90
C LEU A 195 -1.20 -21.45 24.40
N ASP A 196 -2.19 -20.74 24.96
CA ASP A 196 -3.47 -21.36 25.29
C ASP A 196 -4.34 -21.50 24.02
N ILE A 197 -4.25 -22.66 23.37
CA ILE A 197 -4.99 -22.91 22.12
C ILE A 197 -6.51 -22.82 22.33
N ARG A 198 -7.01 -23.15 23.53
CA ARG A 198 -8.45 -23.09 23.80
C ARG A 198 -8.89 -21.63 23.84
N GLU A 199 -8.32 -20.87 24.78
CA GLU A 199 -8.76 -19.51 25.08
C GLU A 199 -8.35 -18.51 24.00
N GLU A 200 -7.11 -18.59 23.50
CA GLU A 200 -6.55 -17.57 22.60
C GLU A 200 -6.88 -17.85 21.12
N VAL A 201 -7.07 -19.11 20.72
CA VAL A 201 -7.31 -19.46 19.31
C VAL A 201 -8.76 -19.83 19.06
N VAL A 202 -9.26 -20.86 19.74
CA VAL A 202 -10.58 -21.41 19.39
C VAL A 202 -11.71 -20.55 19.92
N ASP A 203 -11.62 -20.10 21.17
CA ASP A 203 -12.68 -19.30 21.78
C ASP A 203 -12.73 -17.88 21.18
N LEU A 204 -11.67 -17.44 20.51
CA LEU A 204 -11.65 -16.20 19.73
C LEU A 204 -11.99 -16.39 18.25
N CYS A 205 -12.19 -17.63 17.77
CA CYS A 205 -12.64 -17.87 16.40
C CYS A 205 -14.05 -17.24 16.20
N PRO A 206 -14.23 -16.30 15.25
CA PRO A 206 -15.47 -15.55 15.12
C PRO A 206 -16.66 -16.42 14.69
N THR A 207 -16.41 -17.51 13.97
CA THR A 207 -17.46 -18.44 13.51
C THR A 207 -17.54 -19.72 14.35
N LYS A 208 -16.70 -19.86 15.39
CA LYS A 208 -16.64 -21.04 16.26
C LYS A 208 -16.46 -22.36 15.48
N CYS A 209 -15.80 -22.32 14.33
CA CYS A 209 -15.58 -23.48 13.46
C CYS A 209 -14.38 -24.35 13.87
N MET A 210 -13.67 -24.01 14.94
CA MET A 210 -12.47 -24.73 15.39
C MET A 210 -12.76 -25.59 16.62
N LYS A 211 -12.04 -26.70 16.77
CA LYS A 211 -12.10 -27.57 17.96
C LYS A 211 -10.69 -28.00 18.37
N TRP A 212 -10.37 -27.80 19.64
CA TRP A 212 -9.15 -28.29 20.27
C TRP A 212 -9.47 -29.49 21.15
N ASP A 213 -8.80 -30.62 20.92
CA ASP A 213 -8.82 -31.78 21.81
C ASP A 213 -7.56 -31.75 22.69
N GLU A 214 -7.72 -31.42 23.97
CA GLU A 214 -6.62 -31.33 24.95
C GLU A 214 -5.93 -32.68 25.19
N LYS A 215 -6.68 -33.79 25.12
CA LYS A 215 -6.13 -35.12 25.40
C LYS A 215 -5.30 -35.62 24.23
N ALA A 216 -5.84 -35.47 23.01
CA ALA A 216 -5.14 -35.86 21.79
C ALA A 216 -4.10 -34.82 21.35
N GLN A 217 -4.16 -33.60 21.90
CA GLN A 217 -3.42 -32.43 21.45
C GLN A 217 -3.55 -32.22 19.93
N THR A 218 -4.80 -32.19 19.45
CA THR A 218 -5.11 -31.99 18.03
C THR A 218 -6.10 -30.87 17.80
N LEU A 219 -5.85 -30.09 16.75
CA LEU A 219 -6.70 -28.99 16.31
C LEU A 219 -7.45 -29.40 15.04
N THR A 220 -8.77 -29.27 15.04
CA THR A 220 -9.61 -29.52 13.88
C THR A 220 -10.42 -28.28 13.54
N LEU A 221 -10.84 -28.17 12.28
CA LEU A 221 -11.51 -27.00 11.75
C LEU A 221 -12.58 -27.44 10.74
N GLU A 222 -13.78 -26.89 10.87
CA GLU A 222 -14.85 -27.02 9.87
C GLU A 222 -14.68 -25.90 8.82
N ASP A 223 -13.99 -26.22 7.72
CA ASP A 223 -13.56 -25.23 6.74
C ASP A 223 -14.73 -24.52 6.04
N ALA A 224 -15.88 -25.19 5.94
CA ALA A 224 -17.09 -24.62 5.34
C ALA A 224 -17.61 -23.40 6.12
N ASP A 225 -17.40 -23.39 7.44
CA ASP A 225 -17.84 -22.32 8.34
C ASP A 225 -16.75 -21.27 8.60
N CYS A 226 -15.57 -21.41 7.98
CA CYS A 226 -14.46 -20.48 8.16
C CYS A 226 -14.65 -19.22 7.31
N ASN A 227 -14.65 -18.05 7.95
CA ASN A 227 -14.68 -16.75 7.29
C ASN A 227 -13.30 -16.19 6.90
N ARG A 228 -12.22 -16.96 7.14
CA ARG A 228 -10.84 -16.63 6.74
C ARG A 228 -10.31 -15.31 7.36
N CYS A 229 -10.67 -15.06 8.62
CA CYS A 229 -10.28 -13.84 9.36
C CYS A 229 -8.80 -13.74 9.77
N MET A 230 -7.94 -14.71 9.40
CA MET A 230 -6.50 -14.78 9.70
C MET A 230 -6.10 -15.05 11.17
N HIS A 231 -6.95 -14.75 12.16
CA HIS A 231 -6.62 -14.86 13.60
C HIS A 231 -5.82 -16.12 14.00
N CYS A 232 -6.30 -17.31 13.65
CA CYS A 232 -5.61 -18.55 14.02
C CYS A 232 -4.26 -18.73 13.30
N ILE A 233 -4.16 -18.28 12.04
CA ILE A 233 -2.91 -18.30 11.27
C ILE A 233 -1.90 -17.31 11.86
N ASP A 234 -2.37 -16.15 12.32
CA ASP A 234 -1.51 -15.12 12.92
C ASP A 234 -0.90 -15.59 14.24
N LEU A 235 -1.67 -16.31 15.07
CA LEU A 235 -1.19 -16.86 16.34
C LEU A 235 -0.31 -18.11 16.19
N MET A 236 -0.54 -18.91 15.14
CA MET A 236 0.20 -20.16 14.92
C MET A 236 0.77 -20.25 13.50
N PRO A 237 1.63 -19.31 13.06
CA PRO A 237 2.05 -19.24 11.67
C PRO A 237 2.83 -20.50 11.25
N LYS A 238 3.65 -21.10 12.11
CA LYS A 238 4.36 -22.34 11.76
C LYS A 238 3.42 -23.53 11.56
N ALA A 239 2.29 -23.55 12.26
CA ALA A 239 1.36 -24.68 12.24
C ALA A 239 0.24 -24.53 11.21
N LEU A 240 -0.21 -23.30 10.97
CA LEU A 240 -1.36 -23.00 10.11
C LEU A 240 -0.95 -22.17 8.89
N ARG A 241 -1.39 -22.62 7.70
CA ARG A 241 -1.23 -21.87 6.44
C ARG A 241 -2.55 -21.76 5.69
N GLN A 242 -2.66 -20.74 4.85
CA GLN A 242 -3.79 -20.54 3.95
C GLN A 242 -3.99 -21.78 3.06
N GLY A 243 -5.21 -21.97 2.56
CA GLY A 243 -5.48 -23.00 1.58
C GLY A 243 -4.68 -22.83 0.27
N LYS A 244 -4.60 -23.93 -0.48
CA LYS A 244 -3.77 -24.00 -1.70
C LYS A 244 -4.40 -23.29 -2.90
N GLU A 245 -5.74 -23.26 -2.98
CA GLU A 245 -6.47 -22.55 -4.04
C GLU A 245 -6.59 -21.07 -3.65
N LYS A 246 -5.65 -20.25 -4.11
CA LYS A 246 -5.54 -18.84 -3.74
C LYS A 246 -6.17 -17.92 -4.78
N GLY A 247 -6.64 -16.77 -4.33
CA GLY A 247 -7.24 -15.72 -5.16
C GLY A 247 -7.41 -14.43 -4.38
N ALA A 248 -8.37 -13.59 -4.78
CA ALA A 248 -8.66 -12.35 -4.09
C ALA A 248 -10.16 -12.06 -4.04
N THR A 249 -10.57 -11.27 -3.06
CA THR A 249 -11.86 -10.59 -2.99
C THR A 249 -11.69 -9.15 -3.44
N LEU A 250 -12.59 -8.67 -4.31
CA LEU A 250 -12.67 -7.27 -4.72
C LEU A 250 -13.74 -6.58 -3.91
N LEU A 251 -13.38 -5.50 -3.21
CA LEU A 251 -14.32 -4.66 -2.45
C LEU A 251 -14.30 -3.23 -2.98
N ILE A 252 -15.47 -2.60 -3.08
CA ILE A 252 -15.64 -1.28 -3.72
C ILE A 252 -16.18 -0.26 -2.72
N GLY A 253 -15.71 0.98 -2.82
CA GLY A 253 -16.33 2.15 -2.19
C GLY A 253 -15.66 2.66 -0.91
N GLY A 254 -14.46 2.19 -0.58
CA GLY A 254 -13.68 2.70 0.55
C GLY A 254 -13.34 4.19 0.36
N LYS A 255 -13.78 5.03 1.29
CA LYS A 255 -13.61 6.50 1.25
C LYS A 255 -13.53 7.07 2.68
N ALA A 256 -12.99 8.27 2.80
CA ALA A 256 -13.10 9.08 4.02
C ALA A 256 -14.53 9.59 4.23
#